data_AF-A0A6N7Y9K2-F1
#
_entry.id   AF-A0A6N7Y9K2-F1
#
_cell.length_a   1.000
_cell.length_b   1.000
_cell.length_c   1.000
_cell.angle_alpha   90.00
_cell.angle_beta   90.00
_cell.angle_gamma   90.00
#
_symmetry.space_group_name_H-M   'P 1'
#
loop_
_entity.id
_entity.type
_entity.pdbx_description
1 polymer ?
#
loop_
_entity_poly.entity_id
_entity_poly.type
_entity_poly.pdbx_seq_one_letter_code
_entity_poly.pdbx_strand_id
1 'polypeptide(L)'
;MTAALAFAYCRVCERTARPELPRRDGRRHAHEAHRRRDRAVRHRRARRELRPGRRRRRRHQGRALPPLRLQGRADRGRLPRDHPASQRAGHRALQRRRRPHPPARPRRRERPALRLPDPVLLAADPPAPRGRHVASQPRRDRAPRPAAPARVHDRLRPLRPGGRVDRPVAGRGRGRPHRQRCAAGLPRAATRGPGHPARLGHAVPLPHGRHAVIDFTIPDDVQEILARIERYIEEDVLPAEAEIADPDHVLTSWHLVERLRDRARELGIYTPHLPVEWGGLGLGVLAMSLVSQACGVSGLASLGLNAMAPDEGNMHTLLIAGTDEQLEEYLRPLAEGRTRSCFAMTEPDVASSDPTNLETTAVRDGDEWVINGRKWCITGAEGAAFAIVVAKTGSSEPATHRDYSLILVPCDTPGWAIERHPEWMGSHSPGGHPIVTLTDVRVPAGNLLGGEGEGFVIAQKRLAGGRLAHAMRWIGVSQRALDMTSERLLQRRSFGKELARHQGLQFMIADSAMDLYASKLMVLHAAWKVENGLPYRQEIAMTKTFVSEAFGRIVDRAVQIHGAAGIAMDLPIARWYQDARAARIYDGASEVHRMTIARELLKLSMQGQSTRQATGDIF
;
A
#
# COMPACT_ATOMS: atom_id res chain seq x y z
N MET A 1 7.70 -20.68 26.68
CA MET A 1 8.75 -19.69 26.96
C MET A 1 8.61 -18.60 25.91
N THR A 2 7.81 -17.56 26.19
CA THR A 2 7.10 -16.85 25.09
C THR A 2 6.97 -15.34 25.32
N ALA A 3 7.92 -14.73 26.03
CA ALA A 3 7.90 -13.30 26.39
C ALA A 3 9.28 -12.59 26.28
N ALA A 4 10.34 -13.27 25.83
CA ALA A 4 11.72 -12.78 25.91
C ALA A 4 12.21 -11.98 24.68
N LEU A 5 11.45 -11.97 23.56
CA LEU A 5 11.89 -11.40 22.28
C LEU A 5 11.27 -10.02 21.95
N ALA A 6 10.60 -9.38 22.91
CA ALA A 6 10.17 -7.98 22.81
C ALA A 6 11.20 -6.99 23.41
N PHE A 7 12.27 -7.49 24.03
CA PHE A 7 13.22 -6.67 24.82
C PHE A 7 14.35 -6.01 24.04
N ALA A 8 14.47 -6.27 22.73
CA ALA A 8 15.54 -5.69 21.89
C ALA A 8 15.49 -4.16 21.80
N TYR A 9 14.33 -3.55 22.03
CA TYR A 9 14.11 -2.10 21.90
C TYR A 9 14.30 -1.31 23.21
N CYS A 10 14.77 -1.95 24.29
CA CYS A 10 14.74 -1.34 25.65
C CYS A 10 16.00 -1.62 26.51
N ARG A 11 17.13 -1.99 25.90
CA ARG A 11 18.33 -2.45 26.64
C ARG A 11 19.55 -1.52 26.64
N VAL A 12 19.39 -0.28 26.17
CA VAL A 12 20.48 0.71 26.02
C VAL A 12 20.50 1.76 27.14
N CYS A 13 19.41 1.95 27.90
CA CYS A 13 19.26 3.10 28.81
C CYS A 13 19.84 2.92 30.24
N GLU A 14 20.28 1.73 30.66
CA GLU A 14 20.74 1.47 32.04
C GLU A 14 22.22 1.81 32.31
N ARG A 15 22.67 3.02 31.95
CA ARG A 15 24.01 3.55 32.32
C ARG A 15 24.04 5.04 32.71
N THR A 16 22.99 5.56 33.36
CA THR A 16 23.09 6.80 34.16
C THR A 16 22.51 6.62 35.56
N ALA A 17 23.27 7.03 36.58
CA ALA A 17 22.89 6.84 37.98
C ALA A 17 21.92 7.93 38.47
N ARG A 18 21.04 7.58 39.42
CA ARG A 18 20.29 8.52 40.25
C ARG A 18 20.27 8.05 41.71
N PRO A 19 20.29 8.98 42.70
CA PRO A 19 20.46 8.64 44.12
C PRO A 19 19.16 8.17 44.80
N GLU A 20 19.31 7.64 46.02
CA GLU A 20 18.26 7.01 46.83
C GLU A 20 17.40 7.99 47.67
N LEU A 21 16.46 7.37 48.41
CA LEU A 21 15.73 7.83 49.61
C LEU A 21 14.38 8.55 49.41
N PRO A 22 13.41 8.38 50.34
CA PRO A 22 13.19 7.26 51.27
C PRO A 22 11.75 6.68 51.22
N ARG A 23 11.57 5.47 51.78
CA ARG A 23 10.26 4.81 51.95
C ARG A 23 9.42 5.48 53.05
N ARG A 24 8.09 5.35 52.96
CA ARG A 24 7.17 5.44 54.10
C ARG A 24 6.09 4.36 54.04
N ASP A 25 5.73 3.84 55.21
CA ASP A 25 4.69 2.83 55.41
C ASP A 25 3.27 3.37 55.23
N GLY A 26 2.30 2.45 55.09
CA GLY A 26 1.07 2.64 55.88
C GLY A 26 -0.23 2.05 55.36
N ARG A 27 -0.59 0.87 55.89
CA ARG A 27 -1.95 0.50 56.33
C ARG A 27 -3.10 0.47 55.29
N ARG A 28 -3.46 -0.77 54.98
CA ARG A 28 -4.82 -1.29 54.73
C ARG A 28 -5.93 -0.46 55.40
N HIS A 29 -7.05 -0.30 54.71
CA HIS A 29 -8.35 -0.83 55.16
C HIS A 29 -9.28 -1.06 53.96
N ALA A 30 -10.28 -1.93 54.13
CA ALA A 30 -11.34 -2.19 53.16
C ALA A 30 -12.70 -2.01 53.86
N HIS A 31 -13.74 -1.64 53.11
CA HIS A 31 -15.13 -1.74 53.55
C HIS A 31 -16.08 -1.94 52.35
N GLU A 32 -17.29 -2.41 52.65
CA GLU A 32 -18.23 -3.03 51.70
C GLU A 32 -19.36 -2.10 51.21
N ALA A 33 -20.02 -2.54 50.13
CA ALA A 33 -21.45 -2.37 49.81
C ALA A 33 -22.03 -0.93 49.72
N HIS A 34 -22.79 -0.57 48.67
CA HIS A 34 -24.17 -1.08 48.59
C HIS A 34 -24.87 -1.11 47.21
N ARG A 35 -25.93 -1.92 47.18
CA ARG A 35 -26.72 -2.46 46.06
C ARG A 35 -27.68 -1.49 45.31
N ARG A 36 -27.93 -1.81 44.02
CA ARG A 36 -29.18 -1.57 43.20
C ARG A 36 -29.48 -0.09 42.81
N ARG A 37 -30.15 0.22 41.69
CA ARG A 37 -31.23 -0.46 40.94
C ARG A 37 -31.16 -0.20 39.42
N ASP A 38 -31.71 -1.12 38.63
CA ASP A 38 -32.08 -0.91 37.21
C ASP A 38 -33.61 -1.03 37.00
N ARG A 39 -34.14 -0.44 35.91
CA ARG A 39 -35.55 -0.56 35.50
C ARG A 39 -35.67 -0.64 33.96
N ALA A 40 -36.45 -1.60 33.47
CA ALA A 40 -36.58 -1.91 32.03
C ALA A 40 -37.86 -1.35 31.38
N VAL A 41 -37.81 -1.13 30.06
CA VAL A 41 -38.96 -0.83 29.18
C VAL A 41 -38.83 -1.63 27.87
N ARG A 42 -39.95 -1.94 27.18
CA ARG A 42 -40.02 -2.70 25.91
C ARG A 42 -41.14 -2.15 25.00
N HIS A 43 -41.16 -2.60 23.73
CA HIS A 43 -42.28 -2.55 22.74
C HIS A 43 -42.45 -1.22 21.95
N ARG A 44 -42.99 -1.20 20.70
CA ARG A 44 -43.48 -2.27 19.77
C ARG A 44 -43.41 -1.87 18.26
N ARG A 45 -43.78 -2.84 17.38
CA ARG A 45 -43.73 -2.86 15.89
C ARG A 45 -44.82 -2.07 15.14
N ALA A 46 -44.62 -1.85 13.83
CA ALA A 46 -45.66 -1.87 12.78
C ALA A 46 -45.14 -2.43 11.41
N ARG A 47 -46.05 -2.78 10.48
CA ARG A 47 -45.82 -3.34 9.10
C ARG A 47 -47.06 -3.12 8.20
N ARG A 48 -46.93 -3.08 6.86
CA ARG A 48 -48.00 -3.46 5.89
C ARG A 48 -47.50 -3.64 4.42
N GLU A 49 -48.30 -4.37 3.61
CA GLU A 49 -47.97 -5.10 2.37
C GLU A 49 -49.27 -5.27 1.49
N LEU A 50 -49.38 -5.51 0.16
CA LEU A 50 -48.49 -5.62 -1.04
C LEU A 50 -49.31 -5.78 -2.39
N ARG A 51 -48.72 -5.48 -3.58
CA ARG A 51 -48.97 -6.11 -4.95
C ARG A 51 -50.27 -5.81 -5.78
N PRO A 52 -50.52 -6.38 -7.01
CA PRO A 52 -49.70 -6.40 -8.26
C PRO A 52 -50.45 -6.36 -9.65
N GLY A 53 -49.70 -6.35 -10.78
CA GLY A 53 -50.16 -6.81 -12.13
C GLY A 53 -49.11 -6.57 -13.23
N ARG A 54 -49.16 -7.07 -14.49
CA ARG A 54 -49.84 -8.23 -15.15
C ARG A 54 -48.99 -8.69 -16.39
N ARG A 55 -49.52 -9.19 -17.54
CA ARG A 55 -48.74 -9.66 -18.73
C ARG A 55 -49.50 -9.61 -20.08
N ARG A 56 -48.79 -9.49 -21.23
CA ARG A 56 -48.95 -10.33 -22.47
C ARG A 56 -47.82 -10.13 -23.52
N ARG A 57 -47.78 -10.96 -24.57
CA ARG A 57 -46.74 -11.07 -25.64
C ARG A 57 -47.37 -11.01 -27.05
N ARG A 58 -46.61 -10.62 -28.10
CA ARG A 58 -46.54 -11.32 -29.42
C ARG A 58 -45.32 -10.86 -30.25
N ARG A 59 -45.11 -11.44 -31.45
CA ARG A 59 -43.90 -11.40 -32.31
C ARG A 59 -44.16 -10.65 -33.64
N HIS A 60 -43.13 -10.15 -34.35
CA HIS A 60 -42.63 -10.69 -35.64
C HIS A 60 -41.56 -9.81 -36.35
N GLN A 61 -40.67 -10.51 -37.09
CA GLN A 61 -39.93 -10.13 -38.33
C GLN A 61 -39.30 -8.73 -38.56
N GLY A 62 -37.98 -8.72 -38.34
CA GLY A 62 -36.89 -8.26 -39.21
C GLY A 62 -37.09 -7.60 -40.59
N ARG A 63 -36.22 -6.61 -40.84
CA ARG A 63 -35.51 -6.36 -42.12
C ARG A 63 -34.13 -5.76 -41.81
N ALA A 64 -33.15 -5.96 -42.68
CA ALA A 64 -31.77 -5.45 -42.52
C ALA A 64 -31.41 -4.46 -43.64
N LEU A 65 -30.46 -3.56 -43.38
CA LEU A 65 -29.87 -2.64 -44.35
C LEU A 65 -28.33 -2.58 -44.17
N PRO A 66 -27.57 -2.18 -45.21
CA PRO A 66 -26.19 -2.66 -45.41
C PRO A 66 -25.09 -1.74 -44.83
N PRO A 67 -23.84 -2.26 -44.70
CA PRO A 67 -22.67 -1.44 -44.40
C PRO A 67 -22.20 -0.63 -45.62
N LEU A 68 -21.71 0.58 -45.37
CA LEU A 68 -21.06 1.42 -46.39
C LEU A 68 -19.65 0.89 -46.72
N ARG A 69 -19.34 0.83 -48.03
CA ARG A 69 -17.97 0.62 -48.51
C ARG A 69 -17.20 1.94 -48.49
N LEU A 70 -15.96 1.90 -48.02
CA LEU A 70 -14.94 2.88 -48.40
C LEU A 70 -14.03 2.26 -49.46
N GLN A 71 -13.96 2.88 -50.64
CA GLN A 71 -12.90 2.63 -51.61
C GLN A 71 -11.88 3.77 -51.50
N GLY A 72 -10.59 3.44 -51.45
CA GLY A 72 -9.53 4.43 -51.45
C GLY A 72 -9.05 4.79 -52.86
N ARG A 73 -8.33 5.91 -52.95
CA ARG A 73 -7.35 6.21 -54.00
C ARG A 73 -6.18 6.98 -53.38
N ALA A 74 -5.01 6.81 -53.96
CA ALA A 74 -3.81 7.59 -53.66
C ALA A 74 -3.44 8.44 -54.87
N ASP A 75 -2.67 9.53 -54.68
CA ASP A 75 -1.40 9.68 -55.40
C ASP A 75 -0.48 10.81 -54.84
N ARG A 76 0.84 10.62 -55.02
CA ARG A 76 1.99 11.57 -55.14
C ARG A 76 2.14 12.83 -54.23
N GLY A 77 3.39 13.11 -53.80
CA GLY A 77 3.73 14.32 -52.99
C GLY A 77 5.16 14.92 -53.06
N ARG A 78 6.24 14.13 -53.26
CA ARG A 78 7.68 14.53 -53.37
C ARG A 78 8.41 15.04 -52.10
N LEU A 79 9.76 14.93 -52.16
CA LEU A 79 10.81 15.46 -51.26
C LEU A 79 11.87 16.20 -52.09
N PRO A 80 12.72 17.03 -51.45
CA PRO A 80 14.19 16.85 -51.48
C PRO A 80 14.73 16.60 -50.05
N ARG A 81 15.73 15.74 -49.78
CA ARG A 81 17.19 15.79 -50.10
C ARG A 81 17.89 17.00 -49.45
N ASP A 82 18.96 16.84 -48.68
CA ASP A 82 20.28 16.33 -49.12
C ASP A 82 21.08 15.49 -48.08
N HIS A 83 22.25 14.98 -48.50
CA HIS A 83 23.13 14.08 -47.74
C HIS A 83 24.56 14.07 -48.34
N PRO A 84 25.64 14.04 -47.53
CA PRO A 84 26.76 13.12 -47.84
C PRO A 84 27.50 12.59 -46.58
N ALA A 85 28.53 11.72 -46.68
CA ALA A 85 28.66 10.45 -47.41
C ALA A 85 30.04 9.77 -47.15
N SER A 86 30.05 8.54 -46.63
CA SER A 86 31.16 7.56 -46.74
C SER A 86 30.64 6.18 -46.31
N GLN A 87 30.68 5.06 -47.04
CA GLN A 87 31.63 4.42 -47.98
C GLN A 87 32.59 3.40 -47.34
N ARG A 88 32.14 2.13 -47.32
CA ARG A 88 32.79 0.87 -47.77
C ARG A 88 32.28 -0.30 -46.89
N ALA A 89 31.88 -1.49 -47.33
CA ALA A 89 31.67 -2.20 -48.61
C ALA A 89 32.20 -3.64 -48.41
N GLY A 90 31.35 -4.65 -48.57
CA GLY A 90 31.72 -6.06 -48.45
C GLY A 90 30.58 -6.98 -48.91
N HIS A 91 30.81 -7.76 -49.96
CA HIS A 91 29.79 -8.60 -50.60
C HIS A 91 29.80 -10.05 -50.08
N ARG A 92 28.63 -10.71 -50.06
CA ARG A 92 28.45 -11.98 -50.82
C ARG A 92 26.99 -12.45 -51.02
N ALA A 93 26.72 -12.77 -52.30
CA ALA A 93 25.79 -13.73 -52.89
C ALA A 93 24.45 -14.13 -52.22
N LEU A 94 23.39 -14.14 -53.05
CA LEU A 94 22.09 -14.77 -52.75
C LEU A 94 22.16 -16.31 -52.86
N GLN A 95 21.31 -17.01 -52.10
CA GLN A 95 20.58 -18.18 -52.62
C GLN A 95 19.10 -18.11 -52.25
N ARG A 96 18.21 -18.40 -53.22
CA ARG A 96 16.76 -18.50 -53.00
C ARG A 96 16.40 -19.93 -52.60
N ARG A 97 15.71 -20.14 -51.47
CA ARG A 97 15.00 -21.41 -51.16
C ARG A 97 13.49 -21.17 -51.00
N ARG A 98 12.70 -22.16 -51.43
CA ARG A 98 11.23 -22.10 -51.50
C ARG A 98 10.61 -22.26 -50.11
N ARG A 99 9.50 -21.56 -49.83
CA ARG A 99 8.68 -21.78 -48.63
C ARG A 99 7.78 -23.02 -48.83
N PRO A 100 7.71 -23.97 -47.87
CA PRO A 100 6.69 -25.03 -47.88
C PRO A 100 5.34 -24.51 -47.32
N HIS A 101 4.26 -25.23 -47.62
CA HIS A 101 2.92 -24.98 -47.06
C HIS A 101 2.80 -25.45 -45.59
N PRO A 102 1.91 -24.84 -44.78
CA PRO A 102 1.60 -25.33 -43.44
C PRO A 102 0.73 -26.60 -43.46
N PRO A 103 0.90 -27.54 -42.52
CA PRO A 103 0.10 -28.76 -42.42
C PRO A 103 -1.31 -28.51 -41.85
N ALA A 104 -2.20 -29.49 -42.03
CA ALA A 104 -3.62 -29.40 -41.66
C ALA A 104 -3.88 -29.52 -40.14
N ARG A 105 -5.03 -28.99 -39.68
CA ARG A 105 -5.47 -29.05 -38.28
C ARG A 105 -5.86 -30.49 -37.87
N PRO A 106 -5.41 -31.00 -36.70
CA PRO A 106 -5.92 -32.26 -36.15
C PRO A 106 -7.36 -32.10 -35.62
N ARG A 107 -8.09 -33.23 -35.56
CA ARG A 107 -9.49 -33.29 -35.11
C ARG A 107 -9.60 -33.14 -33.57
N ARG A 108 -10.73 -32.62 -33.09
CA ARG A 108 -11.05 -32.62 -31.65
C ARG A 108 -11.09 -34.05 -31.12
N ARG A 109 -10.36 -34.32 -30.03
CA ARG A 109 -10.70 -35.39 -29.07
C ARG A 109 -11.52 -34.77 -27.94
N GLU A 110 -12.49 -35.50 -27.43
CA GLU A 110 -13.27 -35.09 -26.26
C GLU A 110 -12.46 -35.30 -24.98
N ARG A 111 -12.71 -34.48 -23.95
CA ARG A 111 -12.07 -34.61 -22.63
C ARG A 111 -13.02 -35.34 -21.67
N PRO A 112 -12.53 -36.30 -20.87
CA PRO A 112 -13.27 -36.75 -19.69
C PRO A 112 -13.49 -35.58 -18.72
N ALA A 113 -14.58 -35.61 -17.96
CA ALA A 113 -14.83 -34.62 -16.92
C ALA A 113 -13.90 -34.87 -15.71
N LEU A 114 -13.25 -33.82 -15.20
CA LEU A 114 -12.58 -33.90 -13.90
C LEU A 114 -13.65 -34.08 -12.81
N ARG A 115 -13.48 -35.11 -11.98
CA ARG A 115 -14.06 -35.10 -10.63
C ARG A 115 -13.19 -34.21 -9.74
N LEU A 116 -13.83 -33.41 -8.90
CA LEU A 116 -13.16 -32.79 -7.76
C LEU A 116 -12.96 -33.86 -6.67
N PRO A 117 -11.82 -33.90 -5.96
CA PRO A 117 -11.69 -34.68 -4.74
C PRO A 117 -12.46 -34.01 -3.58
N ASP A 118 -12.94 -34.81 -2.64
CA ASP A 118 -13.57 -34.33 -1.40
C ASP A 118 -12.54 -33.66 -0.47
N PRO A 119 -12.95 -32.69 0.37
CA PRO A 119 -12.03 -31.97 1.24
C PRO A 119 -11.48 -32.86 2.36
N VAL A 120 -10.16 -33.04 2.39
CA VAL A 120 -9.45 -33.75 3.46
C VAL A 120 -9.56 -32.94 4.76
N LEU A 121 -10.11 -33.57 5.80
CA LEU A 121 -10.04 -33.05 7.17
C LEU A 121 -8.61 -33.23 7.69
N LEU A 122 -7.87 -32.14 7.88
CA LEU A 122 -6.61 -32.18 8.63
C LEU A 122 -6.91 -32.37 10.13
N ALA A 123 -6.25 -33.36 10.73
CA ALA A 123 -6.40 -33.70 12.14
C ALA A 123 -5.75 -32.65 13.04
N ALA A 124 -6.24 -32.54 14.28
CA ALA A 124 -5.64 -31.72 15.33
C ALA A 124 -4.64 -32.53 16.17
N ASP A 125 -3.63 -31.85 16.72
CA ASP A 125 -2.61 -32.44 17.58
C ASP A 125 -3.18 -33.05 18.89
N PRO A 126 -2.54 -34.11 19.45
CA PRO A 126 -3.06 -34.84 20.59
C PRO A 126 -2.83 -34.11 21.94
N PRO A 127 -3.79 -34.16 22.88
CA PRO A 127 -3.64 -33.60 24.22
C PRO A 127 -2.90 -34.53 25.21
N ALA A 128 -2.16 -33.94 26.15
CA ALA A 128 -1.49 -34.62 27.26
C ALA A 128 -2.47 -35.16 28.33
N PRO A 129 -2.07 -36.11 29.21
CA PRO A 129 -3.02 -37.05 29.79
C PRO A 129 -3.67 -36.69 31.15
N ARG A 130 -4.99 -36.96 31.21
CA ARG A 130 -5.78 -37.55 32.32
C ARG A 130 -5.88 -36.81 33.68
N GLY A 131 -7.08 -36.28 33.94
CA GLY A 131 -7.75 -36.30 35.25
C GLY A 131 -8.97 -37.26 35.23
N ARG A 132 -9.40 -37.79 36.38
CA ARG A 132 -10.56 -38.72 36.49
C ARG A 132 -11.83 -37.99 36.97
N HIS A 133 -13.02 -38.33 36.45
CA HIS A 133 -14.07 -39.08 37.19
C HIS A 133 -15.48 -39.10 36.53
N VAL A 134 -16.12 -40.28 36.61
CA VAL A 134 -17.59 -40.58 36.64
C VAL A 134 -18.45 -40.28 35.39
N ALA A 135 -19.46 -41.14 35.19
CA ALA A 135 -20.28 -41.28 33.97
C ALA A 135 -21.74 -40.82 34.14
N SER A 136 -22.46 -40.62 33.02
CA SER A 136 -23.74 -41.32 32.76
C SER A 136 -24.31 -41.13 31.34
N GLN A 137 -24.50 -42.28 30.67
CA GLN A 137 -25.36 -42.70 29.54
C GLN A 137 -26.12 -41.73 28.57
N PRO A 138 -26.56 -42.22 27.37
CA PRO A 138 -26.83 -41.39 26.18
C PRO A 138 -28.31 -41.35 25.72
N ARG A 139 -28.63 -40.54 24.67
CA ARG A 139 -29.75 -40.85 23.73
C ARG A 139 -29.76 -40.08 22.38
N ARG A 140 -29.61 -40.89 21.31
CA ARG A 140 -30.36 -40.91 20.02
C ARG A 140 -30.25 -39.77 18.99
N ASP A 141 -30.08 -40.24 17.75
CA ASP A 141 -30.00 -39.54 16.47
C ASP A 141 -31.35 -39.05 15.92
N ARG A 142 -31.31 -38.05 15.03
CA ARG A 142 -32.28 -37.88 13.94
C ARG A 142 -31.60 -37.35 12.67
N ALA A 143 -31.84 -38.04 11.55
CA ALA A 143 -31.35 -37.68 10.21
C ALA A 143 -32.22 -36.57 9.55
N PRO A 144 -31.69 -35.84 8.53
CA PRO A 144 -32.34 -34.64 7.97
C PRO A 144 -33.35 -34.92 6.85
N ARG A 145 -34.03 -33.86 6.37
CA ARG A 145 -34.82 -33.85 5.11
C ARG A 145 -34.51 -32.61 4.26
N PRO A 146 -34.72 -32.65 2.93
CA PRO A 146 -33.91 -31.88 1.97
C PRO A 146 -34.56 -30.61 1.40
N ALA A 147 -33.76 -29.83 0.66
CA ALA A 147 -34.18 -28.63 -0.08
C ALA A 147 -34.45 -28.90 -1.57
N ALA A 148 -35.25 -28.04 -2.21
CA ALA A 148 -35.62 -28.06 -3.63
C ALA A 148 -35.89 -26.60 -4.12
N PRO A 149 -35.95 -26.29 -5.43
CA PRO A 149 -34.89 -25.44 -6.00
C PRO A 149 -35.36 -24.15 -6.71
N ALA A 150 -34.40 -23.29 -7.06
CA ALA A 150 -34.62 -22.02 -7.77
C ALA A 150 -34.52 -22.15 -9.31
N ARG A 151 -35.20 -21.27 -10.06
CA ARG A 151 -35.03 -21.09 -11.53
C ARG A 151 -35.18 -19.63 -12.00
N VAL A 152 -34.05 -18.97 -12.25
CA VAL A 152 -33.54 -18.58 -13.60
C VAL A 152 -34.29 -17.55 -14.50
N HIS A 153 -33.48 -16.65 -15.09
CA HIS A 153 -33.63 -15.81 -16.31
C HIS A 153 -34.37 -14.43 -16.35
N ASP A 154 -33.53 -13.38 -16.39
CA ASP A 154 -33.29 -12.45 -17.52
C ASP A 154 -34.01 -11.08 -17.70
N ARG A 155 -33.42 -10.29 -18.62
CA ARG A 155 -33.44 -8.81 -18.76
C ARG A 155 -34.35 -8.30 -19.90
N LEU A 156 -34.73 -7.01 -19.80
CA LEU A 156 -34.62 -5.92 -20.80
C LEU A 156 -35.81 -4.92 -20.87
N ARG A 157 -35.44 -3.67 -21.19
CA ARG A 157 -36.22 -2.43 -21.47
C ARG A 157 -36.57 -2.31 -22.97
N PRO A 158 -37.17 -1.21 -23.50
CA PRO A 158 -38.14 -0.21 -23.00
C PRO A 158 -39.30 0.03 -24.02
N LEU A 159 -40.07 1.15 -23.93
CA LEU A 159 -40.48 1.98 -25.09
C LEU A 159 -41.00 3.39 -24.69
N ARG A 160 -41.44 4.22 -25.66
CA ARG A 160 -41.59 5.71 -25.61
C ARG A 160 -43.07 6.24 -25.78
N PRO A 161 -43.41 7.37 -26.46
CA PRO A 161 -43.63 8.72 -25.86
C PRO A 161 -44.89 9.50 -26.31
N GLY A 162 -45.08 10.74 -25.79
CA GLY A 162 -45.86 11.84 -26.43
C GLY A 162 -46.16 13.01 -25.47
N GLY A 163 -46.26 14.29 -25.88
CA GLY A 163 -45.89 14.93 -27.16
C GLY A 163 -46.47 16.35 -27.37
N ARG A 164 -45.78 17.21 -28.16
CA ARG A 164 -46.18 18.57 -28.66
C ARG A 164 -46.28 19.67 -27.56
N VAL A 165 -46.34 21.00 -27.81
CA VAL A 165 -46.71 21.86 -28.98
C VAL A 165 -45.83 23.16 -29.07
N ASP A 166 -45.54 23.62 -30.31
CA ASP A 166 -45.19 24.99 -30.82
C ASP A 166 -43.93 25.84 -30.44
N ARG A 167 -43.87 27.02 -31.09
CA ARG A 167 -42.76 27.91 -31.54
C ARG A 167 -43.40 29.27 -32.02
N PRO A 168 -42.74 30.29 -32.65
CA PRO A 168 -41.31 30.55 -32.96
C PRO A 168 -40.82 32.04 -32.72
N VAL A 169 -39.68 32.40 -33.35
CA VAL A 169 -39.24 33.74 -33.83
C VAL A 169 -38.11 34.51 -33.08
N ALA A 170 -36.95 34.53 -33.76
CA ALA A 170 -35.87 35.53 -33.94
C ALA A 170 -35.51 36.66 -32.93
N GLY A 171 -34.20 36.93 -32.84
CA GLY A 171 -33.58 38.18 -32.38
C GLY A 171 -32.04 38.18 -32.62
N ARG A 172 -31.41 39.32 -32.96
CA ARG A 172 -29.95 39.45 -33.22
C ARG A 172 -29.36 40.71 -32.56
N GLY A 173 -28.11 40.63 -32.10
CA GLY A 173 -27.28 41.74 -31.58
C GLY A 173 -26.33 41.20 -30.49
N ARG A 174 -24.99 41.31 -30.47
CA ARG A 174 -24.01 42.34 -30.89
C ARG A 174 -24.12 43.66 -30.12
N GLY A 175 -23.22 43.87 -29.15
CA GLY A 175 -22.97 45.13 -28.45
C GLY A 175 -21.87 44.94 -27.39
N ARG A 176 -20.79 45.74 -27.44
CA ARG A 176 -19.61 45.65 -26.55
C ARG A 176 -19.69 46.66 -25.38
N PRO A 177 -18.79 46.60 -24.36
CA PRO A 177 -19.11 47.07 -23.00
C PRO A 177 -18.74 48.53 -22.72
N HIS A 178 -19.27 49.06 -21.61
CA HIS A 178 -18.72 50.25 -20.95
C HIS A 178 -17.76 49.87 -19.82
N ARG A 179 -16.57 50.47 -19.81
CA ARG A 179 -15.78 50.64 -18.58
C ARG A 179 -16.20 51.95 -17.91
N GLN A 180 -16.10 52.01 -16.59
CA GLN A 180 -15.70 53.24 -15.88
C GLN A 180 -14.94 52.86 -14.61
N ARG A 181 -13.81 53.53 -14.38
CA ARG A 181 -13.16 53.64 -13.08
C ARG A 181 -13.56 54.99 -12.49
N CYS A 182 -13.69 55.06 -11.17
CA CYS A 182 -13.23 56.20 -10.37
C CYS A 182 -12.82 55.69 -8.99
N ALA A 183 -12.07 56.50 -8.25
CA ALA A 183 -11.43 56.12 -6.98
C ALA A 183 -11.46 57.30 -5.98
N ALA A 184 -10.76 57.13 -4.85
CA ALA A 184 -10.54 58.05 -3.74
C ALA A 184 -11.67 58.15 -2.69
N GLY A 185 -11.29 58.48 -1.45
CA GLY A 185 -12.20 58.73 -0.32
C GLY A 185 -11.91 57.96 0.98
N LEU A 186 -10.75 58.19 1.61
CA LEU A 186 -10.54 57.92 3.04
C LEU A 186 -10.61 59.23 3.82
N PRO A 187 -11.14 59.21 5.05
CA PRO A 187 -10.55 60.04 6.10
C PRO A 187 -10.31 59.29 7.44
N ARG A 188 -9.27 59.76 8.14
CA ARG A 188 -9.00 59.61 9.59
C ARG A 188 -10.06 60.40 10.40
N ALA A 189 -10.21 60.30 11.72
CA ALA A 189 -9.92 59.32 12.79
C ALA A 189 -10.49 59.89 14.11
N ALA A 190 -10.66 59.10 15.18
CA ALA A 190 -10.77 59.63 16.56
C ALA A 190 -10.53 58.56 17.65
N THR A 191 -9.83 58.94 18.71
CA THR A 191 -9.49 58.14 19.91
C THR A 191 -10.59 58.14 20.98
N ARG A 192 -10.70 57.06 21.77
CA ARG A 192 -10.99 57.12 23.22
C ARG A 192 -10.72 55.77 23.91
N GLY A 193 -10.30 55.84 25.17
CA GLY A 193 -10.29 54.75 26.16
C GLY A 193 -10.53 55.38 27.55
N PRO A 194 -10.25 54.72 28.69
CA PRO A 194 -9.84 53.32 28.87
C PRO A 194 -10.91 52.47 29.59
N GLY A 195 -10.68 51.18 29.79
CA GLY A 195 -11.53 50.34 30.64
C GLY A 195 -10.98 48.93 30.89
N HIS A 196 -10.71 48.59 32.15
CA HIS A 196 -10.50 47.20 32.58
C HIS A 196 -11.86 46.48 32.70
N PRO A 197 -11.91 45.17 32.47
CA PRO A 197 -12.07 44.31 33.65
C PRO A 197 -11.36 42.94 33.58
N ALA A 198 -11.42 42.22 34.70
CA ALA A 198 -11.33 40.76 34.85
C ALA A 198 -10.09 40.02 34.32
N ARG A 199 -9.19 39.65 35.24
CA ARG A 199 -8.35 38.46 35.08
C ARG A 199 -9.27 37.23 35.01
N LEU A 200 -9.21 36.45 33.92
CA LEU A 200 -9.78 35.10 33.93
C LEU A 200 -8.87 34.17 34.75
N GLY A 201 -9.49 33.28 35.53
CA GLY A 201 -8.80 32.47 36.54
C GLY A 201 -7.93 31.36 35.94
N HIS A 202 -6.97 30.89 36.72
CA HIS A 202 -6.17 29.70 36.41
C HIS A 202 -7.08 28.49 36.17
N ALA A 203 -6.85 27.75 35.09
CA ALA A 203 -7.48 26.46 34.89
C ALA A 203 -6.95 25.47 35.93
N VAL A 204 -7.84 24.96 36.80
CA VAL A 204 -7.51 23.88 37.73
C VAL A 204 -7.49 22.56 36.94
N PRO A 205 -6.39 21.79 36.93
CA PRO A 205 -6.37 20.50 36.25
C PRO A 205 -7.27 19.50 36.99
N LEU A 206 -8.27 18.95 36.30
CA LEU A 206 -9.15 17.91 36.82
C LEU A 206 -8.37 16.58 36.93
N PRO A 207 -8.20 15.98 38.12
CA PRO A 207 -7.46 14.74 38.24
C PRO A 207 -8.28 13.53 37.77
N HIS A 208 -7.60 12.59 37.08
CA HIS A 208 -7.95 11.16 37.04
C HIS A 208 -9.30 10.81 36.40
N GLY A 209 -9.55 11.31 35.19
CA GLY A 209 -10.27 10.50 34.20
C GLY A 209 -9.47 9.22 33.88
N ARG A 210 -10.13 8.15 33.44
CA ARG A 210 -9.42 7.02 32.80
C ARG A 210 -8.68 7.57 31.58
N HIS A 211 -7.37 7.38 31.49
CA HIS A 211 -6.65 7.64 30.25
C HIS A 211 -7.34 6.87 29.11
N ALA A 212 -7.60 7.56 28.00
CA ALA A 212 -7.98 6.88 26.78
C ALA A 212 -6.83 5.95 26.37
N VAL A 213 -7.14 4.74 25.92
CA VAL A 213 -6.12 3.77 25.48
C VAL A 213 -5.32 4.30 24.28
N ILE A 214 -5.91 5.23 23.53
CA ILE A 214 -5.28 6.00 22.45
C ILE A 214 -5.51 7.48 22.74
N ASP A 215 -4.43 8.25 22.85
CA ASP A 215 -4.44 9.71 22.70
C ASP A 215 -4.10 10.03 21.22
N PHE A 216 -4.68 11.10 20.69
CA PHE A 216 -4.45 11.56 19.31
C PHE A 216 -3.69 12.89 19.26
N THR A 217 -3.29 13.43 20.41
CA THR A 217 -2.41 14.59 20.53
C THR A 217 -1.01 14.21 20.03
N ILE A 218 -0.50 14.92 19.02
CA ILE A 218 0.85 14.69 18.49
C ILE A 218 1.86 15.31 19.48
N PRO A 219 2.89 14.58 19.95
CA PRO A 219 3.94 15.15 20.81
C PRO A 219 4.63 16.36 20.16
N ASP A 220 5.00 17.36 20.95
CA ASP A 220 5.52 18.65 20.45
C ASP A 220 6.87 18.51 19.69
N ASP A 221 7.71 17.56 20.10
CA ASP A 221 8.94 17.18 19.40
C ASP A 221 8.66 16.56 18.02
N VAL A 222 7.63 15.70 17.93
CA VAL A 222 7.16 15.13 16.67
C VAL A 222 6.52 16.20 15.80
N GLN A 223 5.79 17.17 16.37
CA GLN A 223 5.26 18.33 15.62
C GLN A 223 6.39 19.19 15.03
N GLU A 224 7.48 19.45 15.78
CA GLU A 224 8.61 20.23 15.27
C GLU A 224 9.32 19.54 14.09
N ILE A 225 9.52 18.22 14.18
CA ILE A 225 10.10 17.43 13.09
C ILE A 225 9.18 17.41 11.87
N LEU A 226 7.86 17.27 12.05
CA LEU A 226 6.88 17.35 10.97
C LEU A 226 6.91 18.73 10.29
N ALA A 227 6.93 19.83 11.05
CA ALA A 227 7.02 21.18 10.49
C ALA A 227 8.35 21.47 9.76
N ARG A 228 9.43 20.74 10.08
CA ARG A 228 10.67 20.75 9.27
C ARG A 228 10.53 19.94 7.98
N ILE A 229 9.87 18.78 8.03
CA ILE A 229 9.64 17.89 6.88
C ILE A 229 8.62 18.48 5.89
N GLU A 230 7.53 19.09 6.36
CA GLU A 230 6.52 19.75 5.53
C GLU A 230 7.13 20.92 4.74
N ARG A 231 7.90 21.79 5.42
CA ARG A 231 8.65 22.87 4.76
C ARG A 231 9.66 22.35 3.74
N TYR A 232 10.45 21.33 4.08
CA TYR A 232 11.35 20.66 3.13
C TYR A 232 10.61 20.11 1.90
N ILE A 233 9.40 19.57 2.09
CA ILE A 233 8.56 19.09 0.99
C ILE A 233 8.08 20.24 0.10
N GLU A 234 7.67 21.37 0.68
CA GLU A 234 7.19 22.55 -0.07
C GLU A 234 8.31 23.36 -0.75
N GLU A 235 9.43 23.59 -0.06
CA GLU A 235 10.55 24.43 -0.51
C GLU A 235 11.54 23.66 -1.40
N ASP A 236 11.82 22.38 -1.13
CA ASP A 236 12.89 21.63 -1.79
C ASP A 236 12.36 20.47 -2.68
N VAL A 237 11.42 19.65 -2.18
CA VAL A 237 11.02 18.41 -2.88
C VAL A 237 10.04 18.65 -4.04
N LEU A 238 8.95 19.39 -3.81
CA LEU A 238 7.92 19.61 -4.83
C LEU A 238 8.43 20.41 -6.04
N PRO A 239 9.33 21.41 -5.90
CA PRO A 239 10.00 22.03 -7.04
C PRO A 239 10.86 21.04 -7.83
N ALA A 240 11.58 20.13 -7.15
CA ALA A 240 12.47 19.16 -7.78
C ALA A 240 11.73 18.12 -8.65
N GLU A 241 10.41 17.93 -8.48
CA GLU A 241 9.61 17.10 -9.40
C GLU A 241 9.65 17.63 -10.85
N ALA A 242 9.80 18.94 -11.05
CA ALA A 242 9.88 19.56 -12.37
C ALA A 242 11.27 19.45 -13.03
N GLU A 243 12.29 19.00 -12.29
CA GLU A 243 13.65 18.79 -12.79
C GLU A 243 13.91 17.35 -13.25
N ILE A 244 12.97 16.42 -13.02
CA ILE A 244 13.12 15.01 -13.40
C ILE A 244 13.13 14.88 -14.93
N ALA A 245 14.28 14.47 -15.48
CA ALA A 245 14.49 14.36 -16.94
C ALA A 245 13.71 13.21 -17.57
N ASP A 246 13.63 12.06 -16.88
CA ASP A 246 12.79 10.92 -17.26
C ASP A 246 12.11 10.33 -16.01
N PRO A 247 10.80 10.56 -15.79
CA PRO A 247 10.03 9.99 -14.69
C PRO A 247 9.86 8.46 -14.74
N ASP A 248 10.24 7.79 -15.84
CA ASP A 248 10.29 6.33 -15.95
C ASP A 248 11.70 5.76 -15.72
N HIS A 249 12.75 6.59 -15.78
CA HIS A 249 14.12 6.24 -15.40
C HIS A 249 14.70 7.24 -14.40
N VAL A 250 14.13 7.28 -13.19
CA VAL A 250 14.50 8.21 -12.10
C VAL A 250 16.00 8.22 -11.77
N LEU A 251 16.74 7.12 -12.04
CA LEU A 251 18.20 7.06 -11.90
C LEU A 251 18.95 8.10 -12.75
N THR A 252 18.42 8.50 -13.91
CA THR A 252 18.99 9.60 -14.73
C THR A 252 19.03 10.93 -13.98
N SER A 253 18.14 11.09 -12.99
CA SER A 253 17.96 12.29 -12.18
C SER A 253 18.41 12.08 -10.73
N TRP A 254 19.29 11.10 -10.47
CA TRP A 254 19.72 10.74 -9.10
C TRP A 254 20.41 11.88 -8.33
N HIS A 255 21.05 12.81 -9.05
CA HIS A 255 21.63 14.04 -8.48
C HIS A 255 20.59 14.91 -7.73
N LEU A 256 19.30 14.83 -8.10
CA LEU A 256 18.21 15.47 -7.36
C LEU A 256 18.03 14.80 -5.99
N VAL A 257 18.10 13.47 -5.92
CA VAL A 257 18.00 12.72 -4.67
C VAL A 257 19.21 13.01 -3.77
N GLU A 258 20.41 13.14 -4.34
CA GLU A 258 21.63 13.49 -3.59
C GLU A 258 21.51 14.90 -2.99
N ARG A 259 21.14 15.90 -3.79
CA ARG A 259 20.86 17.27 -3.33
C ARG A 259 19.78 17.32 -2.23
N LEU A 260 18.71 16.54 -2.38
CA LEU A 260 17.64 16.42 -1.39
C LEU A 260 18.10 15.71 -0.10
N ARG A 261 18.99 14.71 -0.20
CA ARG A 261 19.61 14.04 0.96
C ARG A 261 20.53 14.98 1.73
N ASP A 262 21.35 15.78 1.04
CA ASP A 262 22.21 16.79 1.67
C ASP A 262 21.36 17.83 2.42
N ARG A 263 20.32 18.34 1.75
CA ARG A 263 19.32 19.25 2.35
C ARG A 263 18.59 18.67 3.56
N ALA A 264 18.23 17.39 3.52
CA ALA A 264 17.63 16.70 4.67
C ALA A 264 18.59 16.55 5.86
N ARG A 265 19.91 16.49 5.61
CA ARG A 265 20.93 16.53 6.68
C ARG A 265 21.10 17.94 7.25
N GLU A 266 21.12 18.99 6.42
CA GLU A 266 21.12 20.40 6.89
C GLU A 266 19.97 20.70 7.87
N LEU A 267 18.76 20.22 7.54
CA LEU A 267 17.55 20.45 8.32
C LEU A 267 17.39 19.50 9.53
N GLY A 268 18.32 18.57 9.73
CA GLY A 268 18.28 17.60 10.83
C GLY A 268 17.06 16.67 10.77
N ILE A 269 16.67 16.24 9.57
CA ILE A 269 15.50 15.37 9.29
C ILE A 269 15.85 14.09 8.51
N TYR A 270 17.14 13.86 8.25
CA TYR A 270 17.67 12.69 7.56
C TYR A 270 17.48 11.39 8.36
N THR A 271 17.20 10.27 7.65
CA THR A 271 17.03 8.93 8.24
C THR A 271 16.16 8.90 9.51
N PRO A 272 14.93 9.48 9.50
CA PRO A 272 14.15 9.71 10.71
C PRO A 272 13.79 8.43 11.48
N HIS A 273 13.72 7.30 10.77
CA HIS A 273 13.39 5.97 11.30
C HIS A 273 14.59 5.21 11.90
N LEU A 274 15.83 5.62 11.61
CA LEU A 274 17.01 4.91 12.13
C LEU A 274 17.32 5.34 13.57
N PRO A 275 17.91 4.45 14.39
CA PRO A 275 18.50 4.82 15.68
C PRO A 275 19.59 5.90 15.54
N VAL A 276 19.87 6.62 16.63
CA VAL A 276 20.79 7.76 16.64
C VAL A 276 22.24 7.32 16.41
N GLU A 277 22.61 6.13 16.86
CA GLU A 277 23.90 5.47 16.60
C GLU A 277 24.14 5.13 15.11
N TRP A 278 23.08 5.15 14.30
CA TRP A 278 23.12 5.02 12.84
C TRP A 278 22.86 6.34 12.10
N GLY A 279 22.93 7.48 12.81
CA GLY A 279 22.74 8.83 12.24
C GLY A 279 21.29 9.27 12.06
N GLY A 280 20.32 8.51 12.56
CA GLY A 280 18.90 8.84 12.48
C GLY A 280 18.35 9.60 13.68
N LEU A 281 17.02 9.80 13.69
CA LEU A 281 16.29 10.50 14.75
C LEU A 281 15.64 9.57 15.79
N GLY A 282 15.68 8.25 15.58
CA GLY A 282 15.09 7.26 16.48
C GLY A 282 13.55 7.29 16.54
N LEU A 283 12.86 7.80 15.51
CA LEU A 283 11.40 7.94 15.56
C LEU A 283 10.68 6.61 15.61
N GLY A 284 9.80 6.47 16.60
CA GLY A 284 8.87 5.35 16.73
C GLY A 284 7.89 5.25 15.55
N VAL A 285 7.27 4.08 15.42
CA VAL A 285 6.39 3.72 14.29
C VAL A 285 5.17 4.67 14.20
N LEU A 286 4.69 5.23 15.31
CA LEU A 286 3.60 6.19 15.33
C LEU A 286 4.03 7.56 14.77
N ALA A 287 5.21 8.07 15.17
CA ALA A 287 5.78 9.29 14.60
C ALA A 287 6.13 9.11 13.12
N MET A 288 6.76 7.99 12.76
CA MET A 288 7.02 7.61 11.37
C MET A 288 5.74 7.44 10.53
N SER A 289 4.59 7.17 11.16
CA SER A 289 3.30 7.15 10.46
C SER A 289 2.88 8.51 9.95
N LEU A 290 3.20 9.59 10.67
CA LEU A 290 2.92 10.96 10.28
C LEU A 290 3.95 11.43 9.23
N VAL A 291 5.24 11.18 9.48
CA VAL A 291 6.34 11.49 8.54
C VAL A 291 6.09 10.84 7.16
N SER A 292 5.73 9.56 7.14
CA SER A 292 5.48 8.83 5.89
C SER A 292 4.18 9.26 5.18
N GLN A 293 3.21 9.81 5.92
CA GLN A 293 2.02 10.44 5.33
C GLN A 293 2.38 11.77 4.66
N ALA A 294 3.18 12.63 5.31
CA ALA A 294 3.66 13.88 4.72
C ALA A 294 4.51 13.59 3.47
N CYS A 295 5.53 12.71 3.58
CA CYS A 295 6.37 12.31 2.45
C CYS A 295 5.59 11.71 1.29
N GLY A 296 4.44 11.06 1.55
CA GLY A 296 3.63 10.41 0.52
C GLY A 296 3.14 11.33 -0.60
N VAL A 297 3.22 12.66 -0.47
CA VAL A 297 2.89 13.58 -1.57
C VAL A 297 3.85 13.50 -2.76
N SER A 298 5.10 13.03 -2.56
CA SER A 298 6.10 12.85 -3.61
C SER A 298 7.07 11.70 -3.32
N GLY A 299 7.37 10.87 -4.33
CA GLY A 299 8.38 9.81 -4.22
C GLY A 299 9.78 10.33 -3.88
N LEU A 300 10.11 11.57 -4.28
CA LEU A 300 11.38 12.22 -3.96
C LEU A 300 11.55 12.52 -2.47
N ALA A 301 10.46 12.75 -1.71
CA ALA A 301 10.55 13.07 -0.29
C ALA A 301 11.18 11.92 0.51
N SER A 302 10.64 10.71 0.37
CA SER A 302 11.16 9.52 1.04
C SER A 302 12.56 9.13 0.56
N LEU A 303 12.91 9.38 -0.71
CA LEU A 303 14.28 9.15 -1.22
C LEU A 303 15.29 10.13 -0.61
N GLY A 304 14.92 11.40 -0.49
CA GLY A 304 15.72 12.45 0.14
C GLY A 304 15.91 12.26 1.65
N LEU A 305 14.89 11.82 2.38
CA LEU A 305 15.04 11.43 3.80
C LEU A 305 15.77 10.08 3.99
N ASN A 306 16.22 9.43 2.91
CA ASN A 306 16.76 8.07 2.88
C ASN A 306 15.85 7.03 3.59
N ALA A 307 14.54 7.23 3.48
CA ALA A 307 13.48 6.48 4.16
C ALA A 307 12.45 5.95 3.14
N MET A 308 12.95 5.27 2.11
CA MET A 308 12.16 4.66 1.03
C MET A 308 12.50 3.17 0.87
N ALA A 309 11.51 2.37 0.49
CA ALA A 309 11.72 0.96 0.13
C ALA A 309 12.46 0.85 -1.23
N PRO A 310 13.40 -0.11 -1.41
CA PRO A 310 13.68 -1.25 -0.53
C PRO A 310 14.58 -0.92 0.68
N ASP A 311 15.34 0.18 0.61
CA ASP A 311 16.44 0.50 1.52
C ASP A 311 16.00 0.64 2.98
N GLU A 312 14.96 1.43 3.25
CA GLU A 312 14.29 1.52 4.58
C GLU A 312 13.98 0.13 5.15
N GLY A 313 13.40 -0.76 4.34
CA GLY A 313 13.04 -2.12 4.76
C GLY A 313 14.26 -2.99 5.01
N ASN A 314 15.34 -2.79 4.26
CA ASN A 314 16.58 -3.55 4.37
C ASN A 314 17.43 -3.07 5.55
N MET A 315 17.48 -1.77 5.84
CA MET A 315 18.10 -1.23 7.06
C MET A 315 17.47 -1.85 8.32
N HIS A 316 16.13 -1.84 8.41
CA HIS A 316 15.41 -2.52 9.50
C HIS A 316 15.67 -4.03 9.54
N THR A 317 15.93 -4.68 8.39
CA THR A 317 16.23 -6.11 8.35
C THR A 317 17.61 -6.43 8.90
N LEU A 318 18.61 -5.60 8.55
CA LEU A 318 19.97 -5.68 9.09
C LEU A 318 19.95 -5.44 10.61
N LEU A 319 19.29 -4.38 11.09
CA LEU A 319 19.11 -4.10 12.53
C LEU A 319 18.40 -5.22 13.33
N ILE A 320 17.73 -6.16 12.65
CA ILE A 320 16.98 -7.26 13.26
C ILE A 320 17.78 -8.58 13.31
N ALA A 321 18.79 -8.75 12.45
CA ALA A 321 19.40 -10.05 12.17
C ALA A 321 20.90 -10.03 11.81
N GLY A 322 21.52 -8.85 11.64
CA GLY A 322 22.92 -8.71 11.27
C GLY A 322 23.87 -8.96 12.45
N THR A 323 25.07 -9.46 12.14
CA THR A 323 26.23 -9.39 13.07
C THR A 323 26.85 -7.99 13.02
N ASP A 324 27.69 -7.63 14.00
CA ASP A 324 28.33 -6.32 14.05
C ASP A 324 29.14 -6.03 12.78
N GLU A 325 29.81 -7.04 12.22
CA GLU A 325 30.53 -6.95 10.94
C GLU A 325 29.58 -6.69 9.76
N GLN A 326 28.45 -7.40 9.69
CA GLN A 326 27.43 -7.18 8.66
C GLN A 326 26.76 -5.79 8.79
N LEU A 327 26.64 -5.25 10.00
CA LEU A 327 26.13 -3.90 10.21
C LEU A 327 27.13 -2.84 9.72
N GLU A 328 28.43 -3.01 9.99
CA GLU A 328 29.45 -2.09 9.47
C GLU A 328 29.63 -2.19 7.94
N GLU A 329 29.59 -3.39 7.37
CA GLU A 329 29.76 -3.61 5.93
C GLU A 329 28.52 -3.20 5.11
N TYR A 330 27.32 -3.56 5.55
CA TYR A 330 26.08 -3.39 4.77
C TYR A 330 25.16 -2.28 5.28
N LEU A 331 25.02 -2.10 6.60
CA LEU A 331 24.11 -1.06 7.15
C LEU A 331 24.74 0.33 7.11
N ARG A 332 26.01 0.49 7.52
CA ARG A 332 26.67 1.81 7.57
C ARG A 332 26.61 2.58 6.24
N PRO A 333 27.09 2.03 5.09
CA PRO A 333 27.02 2.76 3.83
C PRO A 333 25.59 2.99 3.32
N LEU A 334 24.65 2.11 3.70
CA LEU A 334 23.24 2.24 3.32
C LEU A 334 22.54 3.36 4.10
N ALA A 335 22.76 3.42 5.42
CA ALA A 335 22.26 4.46 6.32
C ALA A 335 22.79 5.85 5.93
N GLU A 336 24.08 5.97 5.64
CA GLU A 336 24.73 7.18 5.14
C GLU A 336 24.28 7.59 3.72
N GLY A 337 23.60 6.67 3.02
CA GLY A 337 23.08 6.85 1.65
C GLY A 337 24.12 6.66 0.55
N ARG A 338 25.33 6.19 0.87
CA ARG A 338 26.41 5.93 -0.10
C ARG A 338 26.12 4.76 -1.03
N THR A 339 25.28 3.82 -0.62
CA THR A 339 24.83 2.67 -1.42
C THR A 339 23.31 2.61 -1.53
N ARG A 340 22.83 1.75 -2.44
CA ARG A 340 21.47 1.22 -2.47
C ARG A 340 21.50 -0.29 -2.27
N SER A 341 20.37 -0.87 -1.92
CA SER A 341 20.18 -2.31 -1.73
C SER A 341 18.96 -2.82 -2.53
N CYS A 342 18.78 -4.13 -2.61
CA CYS A 342 17.50 -4.71 -3.05
C CYS A 342 17.09 -5.92 -2.18
N PHE A 343 15.85 -6.40 -2.33
CA PHE A 343 15.32 -7.54 -1.56
C PHE A 343 14.79 -8.61 -2.51
N ALA A 344 15.51 -9.72 -2.60
CA ALA A 344 15.34 -10.72 -3.64
C ALA A 344 14.60 -11.97 -3.14
N MET A 345 13.28 -11.83 -2.96
CA MET A 345 12.38 -12.89 -2.50
C MET A 345 11.61 -13.56 -3.64
N THR A 346 10.75 -12.78 -4.32
CA THR A 346 9.78 -13.25 -5.31
C THR A 346 10.44 -13.91 -6.52
N GLU A 347 9.78 -14.94 -7.02
CA GLU A 347 10.23 -15.78 -8.13
C GLU A 347 9.15 -15.84 -9.23
N PRO A 348 9.53 -15.98 -10.52
CA PRO A 348 8.60 -15.89 -11.64
C PRO A 348 7.80 -17.17 -11.90
N ASP A 349 8.41 -18.32 -11.67
CA ASP A 349 7.89 -19.61 -12.14
C ASP A 349 7.03 -20.34 -11.06
N VAL A 350 6.96 -19.77 -9.85
CA VAL A 350 6.22 -20.30 -8.68
C VAL A 350 5.32 -19.27 -8.00
N ALA A 351 4.34 -19.76 -7.24
CA ALA A 351 3.30 -18.95 -6.60
C ALA A 351 3.79 -18.23 -5.31
N SER A 352 4.77 -17.32 -5.44
CA SER A 352 5.48 -16.57 -4.38
C SER A 352 4.64 -15.86 -3.30
N SER A 353 3.31 -15.84 -3.41
CA SER A 353 2.41 -15.46 -2.30
C SER A 353 2.37 -16.50 -1.17
N ASP A 354 2.80 -17.72 -1.45
CA ASP A 354 3.04 -18.79 -0.47
C ASP A 354 4.53 -19.18 -0.51
N PRO A 355 5.34 -18.75 0.48
CA PRO A 355 6.79 -18.80 0.39
C PRO A 355 7.41 -20.19 0.60
N THR A 356 6.62 -21.21 0.97
CA THR A 356 7.10 -22.61 1.00
C THR A 356 7.19 -23.25 -0.37
N ASN A 357 6.92 -22.49 -1.44
CA ASN A 357 7.09 -22.92 -2.84
C ASN A 357 8.24 -22.20 -3.54
N LEU A 358 9.11 -21.47 -2.82
CA LEU A 358 10.27 -20.82 -3.43
C LEU A 358 11.36 -21.87 -3.75
N GLU A 359 11.94 -21.77 -4.94
CA GLU A 359 12.82 -22.77 -5.57
C GLU A 359 14.28 -22.32 -5.71
N THR A 360 14.62 -21.02 -5.55
CA THR A 360 16.03 -20.58 -5.50
C THR A 360 16.73 -21.29 -4.35
N THR A 361 17.77 -22.08 -4.65
CA THR A 361 18.53 -22.83 -3.65
C THR A 361 19.77 -22.05 -3.21
N ALA A 362 20.22 -22.34 -1.99
CA ALA A 362 21.56 -22.01 -1.51
C ALA A 362 22.14 -23.24 -0.82
N VAL A 363 23.24 -23.76 -1.34
CA VAL A 363 23.85 -25.03 -0.91
C VAL A 363 25.24 -24.76 -0.33
N ARG A 364 25.60 -25.46 0.75
CA ARG A 364 26.95 -25.41 1.33
C ARG A 364 27.96 -26.08 0.40
N ASP A 365 29.04 -25.37 0.10
CA ASP A 365 30.23 -25.93 -0.56
C ASP A 365 31.47 -25.36 0.14
N GLY A 366 32.15 -26.19 0.93
CA GLY A 366 33.21 -25.73 1.84
C GLY A 366 32.73 -24.66 2.82
N ASP A 367 33.43 -23.54 2.85
CA ASP A 367 33.14 -22.32 3.62
C ASP A 367 32.32 -21.28 2.83
N GLU A 368 31.64 -21.69 1.74
CA GLU A 368 30.78 -20.83 0.92
C GLU A 368 29.32 -21.32 0.85
N TRP A 369 28.46 -20.41 0.39
CA TRP A 369 27.14 -20.69 -0.16
C TRP A 369 27.18 -20.60 -1.68
N VAL A 370 26.71 -21.64 -2.38
CA VAL A 370 26.47 -21.62 -3.83
C VAL A 370 24.98 -21.43 -4.08
N ILE A 371 24.61 -20.31 -4.71
CA ILE A 371 23.22 -19.86 -4.86
C ILE A 371 22.81 -19.95 -6.34
N ASN A 372 21.71 -20.65 -6.60
CA ASN A 372 21.17 -20.87 -7.93
C ASN A 372 19.65 -20.61 -7.97
N GLY A 373 19.19 -19.82 -8.93
CA GLY A 373 17.77 -19.56 -9.13
C GLY A 373 17.46 -18.28 -9.90
N ARG A 374 16.21 -17.85 -9.86
CA ARG A 374 15.69 -16.75 -10.68
C ARG A 374 14.65 -15.94 -9.92
N LYS A 375 14.92 -14.65 -9.78
CA LYS A 375 14.18 -13.69 -8.94
C LYS A 375 13.46 -12.65 -9.82
N TRP A 376 12.28 -12.20 -9.40
CA TRP A 376 11.34 -11.42 -10.23
C TRP A 376 10.69 -10.28 -9.43
N CYS A 377 10.48 -9.12 -10.07
CA CYS A 377 10.07 -7.85 -9.43
C CYS A 377 11.07 -7.32 -8.40
N ILE A 378 12.38 -7.38 -8.68
CA ILE A 378 13.42 -7.09 -7.68
C ILE A 378 13.70 -5.59 -7.61
N THR A 379 12.83 -4.88 -6.89
CA THR A 379 12.88 -3.42 -6.71
C THR A 379 14.26 -2.94 -6.33
N GLY A 380 14.81 -2.00 -7.11
CA GLY A 380 16.07 -1.31 -6.80
C GLY A 380 17.35 -2.03 -7.23
N ALA A 381 17.27 -3.23 -7.84
CA ALA A 381 18.45 -4.03 -8.14
C ALA A 381 19.44 -3.39 -9.14
N GLU A 382 18.97 -2.56 -10.07
CA GLU A 382 19.88 -1.81 -10.96
C GLU A 382 20.63 -0.72 -10.15
N GLY A 383 21.94 -0.90 -10.01
CA GLY A 383 22.79 -0.08 -9.16
C GLY A 383 22.54 -0.24 -7.65
N ALA A 384 21.97 -1.38 -7.22
CA ALA A 384 22.16 -1.82 -5.84
C ALA A 384 23.61 -2.31 -5.66
N ALA A 385 24.20 -2.05 -4.49
CA ALA A 385 25.49 -2.62 -4.11
C ALA A 385 25.33 -4.07 -3.62
N PHE A 386 24.20 -4.40 -2.98
CA PHE A 386 23.91 -5.74 -2.48
C PHE A 386 22.41 -6.08 -2.47
N ALA A 387 22.13 -7.37 -2.41
CA ALA A 387 20.81 -7.94 -2.25
C ALA A 387 20.70 -8.73 -0.94
N ILE A 388 19.55 -8.65 -0.28
CA ILE A 388 19.14 -9.67 0.69
C ILE A 388 18.32 -10.71 -0.08
N VAL A 389 18.91 -11.88 -0.35
CA VAL A 389 18.31 -12.98 -1.11
C VAL A 389 17.59 -13.95 -0.18
N VAL A 390 16.36 -14.35 -0.52
CA VAL A 390 15.66 -15.45 0.15
C VAL A 390 15.93 -16.73 -0.64
N ALA A 391 16.51 -17.76 0.00
CA ALA A 391 16.87 -19.02 -0.66
C ALA A 391 16.50 -20.24 0.20
N LYS A 392 16.19 -21.38 -0.45
CA LYS A 392 15.98 -22.68 0.19
C LYS A 392 17.35 -23.27 0.55
N THR A 393 17.65 -23.39 1.84
CA THR A 393 18.84 -24.09 2.38
C THR A 393 18.46 -25.46 2.97
N GLY A 394 17.22 -25.61 3.45
CA GLY A 394 16.72 -26.87 4.01
C GLY A 394 16.14 -27.83 2.96
N SER A 395 16.02 -29.11 3.34
CA SER A 395 15.60 -30.21 2.47
C SER A 395 14.35 -30.97 2.94
N SER A 396 13.50 -30.32 3.75
CA SER A 396 12.24 -30.92 4.22
C SER A 396 11.28 -31.16 3.06
N GLU A 397 10.58 -32.30 3.07
CA GLU A 397 9.54 -32.62 2.09
C GLU A 397 8.24 -33.09 2.81
N PRO A 398 7.13 -32.36 2.67
CA PRO A 398 6.99 -31.09 1.95
C PRO A 398 7.81 -29.95 2.61
N ALA A 399 8.25 -29.00 1.80
CA ALA A 399 9.00 -27.84 2.27
C ALA A 399 8.22 -27.01 3.30
N THR A 400 8.94 -26.46 4.27
CA THR A 400 8.39 -25.72 5.40
C THR A 400 8.98 -24.31 5.47
N HIS A 401 8.40 -23.45 6.33
CA HIS A 401 8.97 -22.13 6.61
C HIS A 401 10.41 -22.15 7.17
N ARG A 402 10.90 -23.31 7.66
CA ARG A 402 12.26 -23.47 8.20
C ARG A 402 13.30 -23.86 7.15
N ASP A 403 12.89 -24.15 5.92
CA ASP A 403 13.82 -24.51 4.86
C ASP A 403 14.43 -23.29 4.16
N TYR A 404 14.06 -22.08 4.61
CA TYR A 404 14.38 -20.81 3.94
C TYR A 404 15.21 -19.87 4.82
N SER A 405 16.32 -19.37 4.24
CA SER A 405 17.29 -18.48 4.88
C SER A 405 17.36 -17.13 4.15
N LEU A 406 17.95 -16.12 4.79
CA LEU A 406 18.36 -14.87 4.14
C LEU A 406 19.88 -14.90 3.93
N ILE A 407 20.35 -14.48 2.75
CA ILE A 407 21.78 -14.40 2.45
C ILE A 407 22.08 -13.04 1.80
N LEU A 408 23.14 -12.38 2.27
CA LEU A 408 23.67 -11.14 1.72
C LEU A 408 24.52 -11.45 0.48
N VAL A 409 24.17 -10.85 -0.66
CA VAL A 409 24.87 -11.07 -1.93
C VAL A 409 25.26 -9.72 -2.52
N PRO A 410 26.57 -9.37 -2.60
CA PRO A 410 27.03 -8.24 -3.38
C PRO A 410 26.58 -8.36 -4.84
N CYS A 411 26.04 -7.29 -5.42
CA CYS A 411 25.41 -7.32 -6.75
C CYS A 411 26.43 -7.35 -7.92
N ASP A 412 27.72 -7.33 -7.62
CA ASP A 412 28.85 -7.55 -8.52
C ASP A 412 29.43 -8.97 -8.43
N THR A 413 28.92 -9.81 -7.52
CA THR A 413 29.33 -11.22 -7.38
C THR A 413 29.15 -11.96 -8.72
N PRO A 414 30.18 -12.69 -9.22
CA PRO A 414 30.05 -13.51 -10.41
C PRO A 414 28.84 -14.45 -10.33
N GLY A 415 28.05 -14.48 -11.41
CA GLY A 415 26.80 -15.26 -11.48
C GLY A 415 25.53 -14.46 -11.19
N TRP A 416 25.62 -13.27 -10.57
CA TRP A 416 24.50 -12.35 -10.45
C TRP A 416 24.31 -11.56 -11.75
N ALA A 417 23.12 -11.62 -12.34
CA ALA A 417 22.83 -10.91 -13.59
C ALA A 417 21.39 -10.39 -13.64
N ILE A 418 21.22 -9.14 -14.06
CA ILE A 418 19.91 -8.62 -14.49
C ILE A 418 19.60 -9.26 -15.86
N GLU A 419 18.59 -10.13 -15.92
CA GLU A 419 18.13 -10.76 -17.17
C GLU A 419 17.51 -9.71 -18.10
N ARG A 420 16.60 -8.90 -17.55
CA ARG A 420 15.90 -7.81 -18.24
C ARG A 420 15.06 -6.98 -17.27
N HIS A 421 14.65 -5.80 -17.72
CA HIS A 421 13.61 -4.98 -17.12
C HIS A 421 12.28 -5.27 -17.85
N PRO A 422 11.25 -5.84 -17.19
CA PRO A 422 9.90 -5.89 -17.76
C PRO A 422 9.26 -4.49 -17.74
N GLU A 423 8.39 -4.21 -18.71
CA GLU A 423 7.51 -3.04 -18.65
C GLU A 423 6.47 -3.24 -17.54
N TRP A 424 6.37 -2.28 -16.61
CA TRP A 424 5.48 -2.35 -15.46
C TRP A 424 4.38 -1.29 -15.52
N MET A 425 3.31 -1.52 -14.75
CA MET A 425 2.22 -0.58 -14.56
C MET A 425 2.50 0.28 -13.33
N GLY A 426 2.74 1.58 -13.51
CA GLY A 426 2.95 2.52 -12.41
C GLY A 426 4.12 3.48 -12.62
N SER A 427 4.48 4.15 -11.53
CA SER A 427 5.70 4.92 -11.37
C SER A 427 6.88 3.97 -11.15
N HIS A 428 7.97 4.18 -11.88
CA HIS A 428 9.16 3.33 -11.78
C HIS A 428 10.00 3.71 -10.56
N SER A 429 10.31 2.72 -9.70
CA SER A 429 11.26 2.94 -8.60
C SER A 429 12.68 3.15 -9.14
N PRO A 430 13.55 3.93 -8.47
CA PRO A 430 14.97 3.97 -8.80
C PRO A 430 15.55 2.54 -8.79
N GLY A 431 16.27 2.15 -9.85
CA GLY A 431 16.77 0.79 -10.04
C GLY A 431 15.73 -0.22 -10.58
N GLY A 432 14.54 0.25 -10.96
CA GLY A 432 13.47 -0.53 -11.60
C GLY A 432 12.93 -1.67 -10.73
N HIS A 433 12.30 -2.64 -11.39
CA HIS A 433 11.90 -3.92 -10.81
C HIS A 433 12.29 -5.08 -11.75
N PRO A 434 13.58 -5.28 -12.05
CA PRO A 434 14.04 -6.28 -13.02
C PRO A 434 13.77 -7.73 -12.62
N ILE A 435 14.03 -8.62 -13.58
CA ILE A 435 14.28 -10.04 -13.34
C ILE A 435 15.78 -10.20 -13.12
N VAL A 436 16.17 -10.94 -12.08
CA VAL A 436 17.55 -11.25 -11.74
C VAL A 436 17.75 -12.76 -11.79
N THR A 437 18.83 -13.21 -12.43
CA THR A 437 19.28 -14.60 -12.43
C THR A 437 20.47 -14.73 -11.50
N LEU A 438 20.52 -15.83 -10.76
CA LEU A 438 21.67 -16.26 -9.96
C LEU A 438 22.13 -17.61 -10.53
N THR A 439 23.33 -17.66 -11.08
CA THR A 439 23.92 -18.88 -11.66
C THR A 439 25.28 -19.12 -11.03
N ASP A 440 25.36 -20.14 -10.17
CA ASP A 440 26.54 -20.49 -9.37
C ASP A 440 27.15 -19.28 -8.63
N VAL A 441 26.28 -18.43 -8.06
CA VAL A 441 26.70 -17.27 -7.24
C VAL A 441 27.32 -17.78 -5.95
N ARG A 442 28.61 -17.53 -5.74
CA ARG A 442 29.36 -17.96 -4.55
C ARG A 442 29.59 -16.79 -3.61
N VAL A 443 29.22 -16.96 -2.33
CA VAL A 443 29.47 -15.98 -1.26
C VAL A 443 29.94 -16.69 0.02
N PRO A 444 30.73 -16.04 0.89
CA PRO A 444 31.21 -16.66 2.13
C PRO A 444 30.09 -17.16 3.06
N ALA A 445 30.41 -18.16 3.88
CA ALA A 445 29.47 -18.75 4.83
C ALA A 445 28.86 -17.73 5.81
N GLY A 446 29.63 -16.69 6.14
CA GLY A 446 29.25 -15.57 7.00
C GLY A 446 28.26 -14.58 6.38
N ASN A 447 27.92 -14.71 5.09
CA ASN A 447 26.88 -13.89 4.45
C ASN A 447 25.45 -14.31 4.82
N LEU A 448 25.29 -15.37 5.61
CA LEU A 448 24.00 -15.76 6.20
C LEU A 448 23.50 -14.65 7.15
N LEU A 449 22.29 -14.14 6.92
CA LEU A 449 21.68 -13.05 7.70
C LEU A 449 20.67 -13.63 8.69
N GLY A 450 21.03 -13.64 9.98
CA GLY A 450 20.33 -14.38 11.03
C GLY A 450 20.69 -15.88 11.04
N GLY A 451 19.88 -16.70 11.71
CA GLY A 451 20.07 -18.15 11.74
C GLY A 451 19.62 -18.86 10.44
N GLU A 452 20.23 -20.02 10.17
CA GLU A 452 19.79 -20.87 9.06
C GLU A 452 18.36 -21.37 9.30
N GLY A 453 17.49 -21.20 8.30
CA GLY A 453 16.06 -21.49 8.41
C GLY A 453 15.22 -20.44 9.16
N GLU A 454 15.82 -19.34 9.62
CA GLU A 454 15.08 -18.23 10.22
C GLU A 454 14.50 -17.23 9.19
N GLY A 455 14.86 -17.38 7.91
CA GLY A 455 14.64 -16.37 6.89
C GLY A 455 13.18 -16.00 6.66
N PHE A 456 12.25 -16.96 6.75
CA PHE A 456 10.81 -16.67 6.72
C PHE A 456 10.37 -15.77 7.89
N VAL A 457 10.90 -16.00 9.10
CA VAL A 457 10.54 -15.23 10.31
C VAL A 457 11.08 -13.81 10.20
N ILE A 458 12.31 -13.65 9.73
CA ILE A 458 12.95 -12.34 9.53
C ILE A 458 12.24 -11.57 8.39
N ALA A 459 11.98 -12.20 7.25
CA ALA A 459 11.23 -11.61 6.14
C ALA A 459 9.82 -11.18 6.55
N GLN A 460 9.14 -11.93 7.43
CA GLN A 460 7.82 -11.54 7.94
C GLN A 460 7.85 -10.41 8.97
N LYS A 461 8.97 -10.17 9.67
CA LYS A 461 9.21 -8.93 10.43
C LYS A 461 9.35 -7.74 9.46
N ARG A 462 10.27 -7.85 8.48
CA ARG A 462 10.50 -6.84 7.42
C ARG A 462 9.20 -6.43 6.73
N LEU A 463 8.45 -7.41 6.23
CA LEU A 463 7.21 -7.19 5.50
C LEU A 463 6.11 -6.59 6.38
N ALA A 464 6.10 -6.82 7.70
CA ALA A 464 5.14 -6.16 8.58
C ALA A 464 5.32 -4.63 8.60
N GLY A 465 6.57 -4.15 8.72
CA GLY A 465 6.90 -2.74 8.61
C GLY A 465 6.60 -2.18 7.22
N GLY A 466 7.12 -2.82 6.16
CA GLY A 466 6.92 -2.39 4.77
C GLY A 466 5.45 -2.21 4.36
N ARG A 467 4.58 -3.15 4.73
CA ARG A 467 3.12 -3.08 4.52
C ARG A 467 2.48 -1.84 5.13
N LEU A 468 2.96 -1.41 6.30
CA LEU A 468 2.43 -0.23 7.00
C LEU A 468 3.04 1.07 6.43
N ALA A 469 4.35 1.09 6.15
CA ALA A 469 5.03 2.22 5.51
C ALA A 469 4.46 2.54 4.11
N HIS A 470 4.12 1.52 3.31
CA HIS A 470 3.38 1.70 2.06
C HIS A 470 1.98 2.30 2.30
N ALA A 471 1.23 1.83 3.30
CA ALA A 471 -0.08 2.39 3.62
C ALA A 471 -0.02 3.86 4.07
N MET A 472 1.00 4.23 4.87
CA MET A 472 1.27 5.62 5.25
C MET A 472 1.55 6.48 4.00
N ARG A 473 2.43 6.04 3.10
CA ARG A 473 2.77 6.79 1.87
C ARG A 473 1.58 6.92 0.91
N TRP A 474 0.76 5.89 0.70
CA TRP A 474 -0.44 5.98 -0.13
C TRP A 474 -1.49 6.99 0.38
N ILE A 475 -1.54 7.25 1.69
CA ILE A 475 -2.39 8.30 2.27
C ILE A 475 -1.92 9.69 1.85
N GLY A 476 -0.61 9.94 1.78
CA GLY A 476 -0.07 11.20 1.25
C GLY A 476 -0.38 11.41 -0.24
N VAL A 477 -0.22 10.37 -1.07
CA VAL A 477 -0.63 10.42 -2.48
C VAL A 477 -2.13 10.70 -2.60
N SER A 478 -2.94 10.03 -1.77
CA SER A 478 -4.40 10.20 -1.73
C SER A 478 -4.83 11.59 -1.27
N GLN A 479 -4.09 12.21 -0.34
CA GLN A 479 -4.27 13.59 0.10
C GLN A 479 -4.00 14.55 -1.07
N ARG A 480 -2.81 14.50 -1.69
CA ARG A 480 -2.46 15.34 -2.85
C ARG A 480 -3.45 15.18 -4.00
N ALA A 481 -3.90 13.96 -4.29
CA ALA A 481 -4.93 13.69 -5.30
C ALA A 481 -6.31 14.29 -4.95
N LEU A 482 -6.68 14.31 -3.67
CA LEU A 482 -7.91 14.93 -3.17
C LEU A 482 -7.84 16.47 -3.23
N ASP A 483 -6.69 17.05 -2.94
CA ASP A 483 -6.48 18.50 -2.93
C ASP A 483 -6.45 19.08 -4.35
N MET A 484 -5.71 18.45 -5.27
CA MET A 484 -5.77 18.74 -6.72
C MET A 484 -7.21 18.60 -7.27
N THR A 485 -7.94 17.58 -6.82
CA THR A 485 -9.36 17.38 -7.18
C THR A 485 -10.24 18.49 -6.64
N SER A 486 -9.99 18.98 -5.43
CA SER A 486 -10.74 20.08 -4.81
C SER A 486 -10.53 21.39 -5.57
N GLU A 487 -9.28 21.74 -5.88
CA GLU A 487 -8.94 22.89 -6.72
C GLU A 487 -9.59 22.79 -8.11
N ARG A 488 -9.46 21.63 -8.76
CA ARG A 488 -10.06 21.34 -10.07
C ARG A 488 -11.57 21.54 -10.08
N LEU A 489 -12.26 21.15 -9.01
CA LEU A 489 -13.71 21.33 -8.86
C LEU A 489 -14.09 22.82 -8.75
N LEU A 490 -13.30 23.63 -8.05
CA LEU A 490 -13.55 25.06 -7.86
C LEU A 490 -13.24 25.88 -9.12
N GLN A 491 -12.14 25.58 -9.81
CA GLN A 491 -11.71 26.37 -10.97
C GLN A 491 -12.45 26.01 -12.26
N ARG A 492 -12.69 24.72 -12.52
CA ARG A 492 -13.25 24.28 -13.81
C ARG A 492 -14.76 24.50 -13.86
N ARG A 493 -15.27 24.98 -14.99
CA ARG A 493 -16.70 25.16 -15.25
C ARG A 493 -17.23 24.17 -16.30
N SER A 494 -18.48 23.73 -16.12
CA SER A 494 -19.25 22.95 -17.09
C SER A 494 -20.75 23.20 -16.91
N PHE A 495 -21.51 23.22 -18.01
CA PHE A 495 -22.95 23.56 -18.04
C PHE A 495 -23.28 24.86 -17.26
N GLY A 496 -22.49 25.92 -17.49
CA GLY A 496 -22.71 27.26 -16.93
C GLY A 496 -22.19 27.52 -15.50
N LYS A 497 -21.78 26.49 -14.76
CA LYS A 497 -21.36 26.61 -13.34
C LYS A 497 -20.06 25.88 -13.03
N GLU A 498 -19.43 26.16 -11.89
CA GLU A 498 -18.25 25.42 -11.41
C GLU A 498 -18.57 23.93 -11.24
N LEU A 499 -17.59 23.04 -11.43
CA LEU A 499 -17.75 21.60 -11.20
C LEU A 499 -18.15 21.31 -9.74
N ALA A 500 -17.65 22.08 -8.78
CA ALA A 500 -18.03 22.07 -7.37
C ALA A 500 -19.53 22.31 -7.10
N ARG A 501 -20.30 22.80 -8.08
CA ARG A 501 -21.76 23.02 -8.00
C ARG A 501 -22.57 21.87 -8.60
N HIS A 502 -21.95 20.76 -8.98
CA HIS A 502 -22.63 19.55 -9.47
C HIS A 502 -22.63 18.46 -8.39
N GLN A 503 -23.81 18.13 -7.87
CA GLN A 503 -23.99 17.23 -6.73
C GLN A 503 -23.33 15.85 -6.90
N GLY A 504 -23.35 15.28 -8.11
CA GLY A 504 -22.69 14.00 -8.39
C GLY A 504 -21.16 14.04 -8.20
N LEU A 505 -20.53 15.20 -8.34
CA LEU A 505 -19.09 15.38 -8.07
C LEU A 505 -18.84 15.69 -6.58
N GLN A 506 -19.78 16.35 -5.91
CA GLN A 506 -19.76 16.55 -4.45
C GLN A 506 -19.80 15.22 -3.69
N PHE A 507 -20.51 14.22 -4.21
CA PHE A 507 -20.50 12.86 -3.64
C PHE A 507 -19.15 12.16 -3.82
N MET A 508 -18.49 12.30 -4.98
CA MET A 508 -17.18 11.70 -5.22
C MET A 508 -16.09 12.23 -4.27
N ILE A 509 -16.04 13.54 -4.05
CA ILE A 509 -15.09 14.15 -3.09
C ILE A 509 -15.42 13.76 -1.64
N ALA A 510 -16.70 13.67 -1.27
CA ALA A 510 -17.11 13.23 0.07
C ALA A 510 -16.74 11.75 0.33
N ASP A 511 -16.97 10.86 -0.63
CA ASP A 511 -16.54 9.46 -0.54
C ASP A 511 -15.02 9.35 -0.39
N SER A 512 -14.25 10.11 -1.16
CA SER A 512 -12.78 10.13 -1.04
C SER A 512 -12.31 10.65 0.31
N ALA A 513 -12.97 11.67 0.88
CA ALA A 513 -12.66 12.16 2.22
C ALA A 513 -12.93 11.11 3.31
N MET A 514 -14.03 10.33 3.19
CA MET A 514 -14.33 9.22 4.09
C MET A 514 -13.32 8.06 3.95
N ASP A 515 -12.99 7.68 2.71
CA ASP A 515 -11.96 6.67 2.39
C ASP A 515 -10.58 7.07 2.98
N LEU A 516 -10.22 8.35 2.88
CA LEU A 516 -8.97 8.90 3.41
C LEU A 516 -8.96 8.98 4.95
N TYR A 517 -10.03 9.47 5.57
CA TYR A 517 -10.15 9.57 7.02
C TYR A 517 -10.08 8.19 7.71
N ALA A 518 -10.80 7.19 7.18
CA ALA A 518 -10.72 5.82 7.65
C ALA A 518 -9.30 5.25 7.51
N SER A 519 -8.62 5.55 6.39
CA SER A 519 -7.23 5.12 6.15
C SER A 519 -6.26 5.67 7.20
N LYS A 520 -6.37 6.98 7.53
CA LYS A 520 -5.55 7.65 8.56
C LYS A 520 -5.72 6.98 9.94
N LEU A 521 -6.96 6.73 10.38
CA LEU A 521 -7.22 6.08 11.67
C LEU A 521 -6.72 4.63 11.73
N MET A 522 -6.86 3.85 10.65
CA MET A 522 -6.36 2.48 10.61
C MET A 522 -4.83 2.41 10.70
N VAL A 523 -4.12 3.30 10.00
CA VAL A 523 -2.66 3.42 10.07
C VAL A 523 -2.19 3.83 11.48
N LEU A 524 -2.82 4.85 12.09
CA LEU A 524 -2.47 5.30 13.44
C LEU A 524 -2.65 4.19 14.49
N HIS A 525 -3.78 3.48 14.46
CA HIS A 525 -4.03 2.36 15.39
C HIS A 525 -3.06 1.20 15.17
N ALA A 526 -2.76 0.84 13.92
CA ALA A 526 -1.78 -0.20 13.63
C ALA A 526 -0.36 0.19 14.10
N ALA A 527 0.04 1.44 13.89
CA ALA A 527 1.33 1.98 14.33
C ALA A 527 1.46 1.98 15.86
N TRP A 528 0.47 2.51 16.57
CA TRP A 528 0.40 2.50 18.03
C TRP A 528 0.51 1.07 18.61
N LYS A 529 -0.16 0.08 17.99
CA LYS A 529 -0.04 -1.32 18.41
C LYS A 529 1.35 -1.91 18.17
N VAL A 530 2.04 -1.56 17.08
CA VAL A 530 3.43 -2.00 16.84
C VAL A 530 4.36 -1.41 17.89
N GLU A 531 4.25 -0.10 18.12
CA GLU A 531 5.09 0.67 19.05
C GLU A 531 4.96 0.21 20.51
N ASN A 532 3.75 -0.14 20.94
CA ASN A 532 3.47 -0.69 22.27
C ASN A 532 3.70 -2.21 22.37
N GLY A 533 4.31 -2.85 21.36
CA GLY A 533 4.62 -4.29 21.35
C GLY A 533 3.39 -5.21 21.35
N LEU A 534 2.20 -4.69 21.03
CA LEU A 534 0.93 -5.41 21.07
C LEU A 534 0.73 -6.29 19.81
N PRO A 535 -0.13 -7.33 19.86
CA PRO A 535 -0.35 -8.20 18.70
C PRO A 535 -0.98 -7.47 17.50
N TYR A 536 -0.17 -7.02 16.53
CA TYR A 536 -0.54 -6.11 15.44
C TYR A 536 -0.87 -6.78 14.09
N ARG A 537 -0.69 -8.10 13.97
CA ARG A 537 -0.70 -8.81 12.66
C ARG A 537 -2.03 -8.68 11.91
N GLN A 538 -3.15 -8.64 12.64
CA GLN A 538 -4.47 -8.50 12.05
C GLN A 538 -4.73 -7.06 11.59
N GLU A 539 -4.34 -6.06 12.40
CA GLU A 539 -4.50 -4.65 12.05
C GLU A 539 -3.66 -4.27 10.83
N ILE A 540 -2.42 -4.74 10.71
CA ILE A 540 -1.62 -4.50 9.50
C ILE A 540 -2.27 -5.15 8.27
N ALA A 541 -2.79 -6.38 8.38
CA ALA A 541 -3.50 -7.03 7.28
C ALA A 541 -4.78 -6.27 6.87
N MET A 542 -5.58 -5.81 7.83
CA MET A 542 -6.77 -4.99 7.57
C MET A 542 -6.40 -3.64 6.93
N THR A 543 -5.38 -2.97 7.47
CA THR A 543 -4.91 -1.65 7.02
C THR A 543 -4.34 -1.72 5.61
N LYS A 544 -3.40 -2.63 5.31
CA LYS A 544 -2.83 -2.81 3.97
C LYS A 544 -3.93 -3.07 2.93
N THR A 545 -4.90 -3.94 3.26
CA THR A 545 -6.04 -4.25 2.39
C THR A 545 -6.94 -3.04 2.15
N PHE A 546 -7.36 -2.36 3.23
CA PHE A 546 -8.29 -1.24 3.12
C PHE A 546 -7.64 -0.04 2.42
N VAL A 547 -6.43 0.35 2.83
CA VAL A 547 -5.76 1.57 2.34
C VAL A 547 -5.33 1.43 0.88
N SER A 548 -4.82 0.27 0.44
CA SER A 548 -4.51 0.06 -0.99
C SER A 548 -5.76 0.12 -1.88
N GLU A 549 -6.91 -0.34 -1.38
CA GLU A 549 -8.18 -0.24 -2.11
C GLU A 549 -8.84 1.14 -1.98
N ALA A 550 -8.62 1.86 -0.88
CA ALA A 550 -9.05 3.25 -0.68
C ALA A 550 -8.29 4.21 -1.60
N PHE A 551 -6.97 4.09 -1.66
CA PHE A 551 -6.10 4.78 -2.63
C PHE A 551 -6.61 4.61 -4.07
N GLY A 552 -6.93 3.36 -4.46
CA GLY A 552 -7.54 3.07 -5.76
C GLY A 552 -8.88 3.79 -5.99
N ARG A 553 -9.78 3.80 -5.01
CA ARG A 553 -11.07 4.52 -5.10
C ARG A 553 -10.89 6.05 -5.17
N ILE A 554 -9.94 6.60 -4.42
CA ILE A 554 -9.66 8.04 -4.38
C ILE A 554 -9.11 8.51 -5.73
N VAL A 555 -8.13 7.79 -6.29
CA VAL A 555 -7.51 8.18 -7.56
C VAL A 555 -8.41 7.90 -8.76
N ASP A 556 -9.20 6.82 -8.78
CA ASP A 556 -10.23 6.58 -9.82
C ASP A 556 -11.20 7.77 -9.94
N ARG A 557 -11.70 8.27 -8.79
CA ARG A 557 -12.52 9.48 -8.73
C ARG A 557 -11.75 10.73 -9.17
N ALA A 558 -10.46 10.87 -8.82
CA ALA A 558 -9.62 11.99 -9.26
C ALA A 558 -9.43 12.02 -10.79
N VAL A 559 -9.13 10.86 -11.41
CA VAL A 559 -9.08 10.67 -12.87
C VAL A 559 -10.42 11.11 -13.49
N GLN A 560 -11.53 10.60 -12.96
CA GLN A 560 -12.86 10.86 -13.49
C GLN A 560 -13.27 12.34 -13.39
N ILE A 561 -12.86 13.06 -12.33
CA ILE A 561 -13.15 14.49 -12.15
C ILE A 561 -12.25 15.38 -13.04
N HIS A 562 -10.99 15.00 -13.25
CA HIS A 562 -10.09 15.73 -14.15
C HIS A 562 -10.46 15.56 -15.62
N GLY A 563 -11.08 14.44 -15.98
CA GLY A 563 -11.56 14.12 -17.32
C GLY A 563 -10.40 13.76 -18.25
N ALA A 564 -10.33 14.36 -19.43
CA ALA A 564 -9.22 14.14 -20.37
C ALA A 564 -7.83 14.43 -19.74
N ALA A 565 -7.74 15.40 -18.82
CA ALA A 565 -6.51 15.69 -18.09
C ALA A 565 -6.16 14.66 -17.00
N GLY A 566 -7.12 13.82 -16.59
CA GLY A 566 -6.88 12.74 -15.62
C GLY A 566 -6.31 11.46 -16.23
N ILE A 567 -6.36 11.34 -17.57
CA ILE A 567 -5.77 10.23 -18.35
C ILE A 567 -4.56 10.67 -19.18
N ALA A 568 -4.22 11.96 -19.15
CA ALA A 568 -3.01 12.49 -19.74
C ALA A 568 -1.86 12.42 -18.72
N MET A 569 -0.63 12.23 -19.19
CA MET A 569 0.56 12.13 -18.34
C MET A 569 1.08 13.49 -17.86
N ASP A 570 0.46 14.60 -18.32
CA ASP A 570 0.74 15.98 -17.88
C ASP A 570 0.45 16.21 -16.38
N LEU A 571 -0.34 15.32 -15.77
CA LEU A 571 -0.61 15.30 -14.33
C LEU A 571 -0.25 13.92 -13.75
N PRO A 572 0.31 13.86 -12.52
CA PRO A 572 0.72 12.59 -11.90
C PRO A 572 -0.46 11.64 -11.60
N ILE A 573 -1.70 12.13 -11.66
CA ILE A 573 -2.94 11.37 -11.44
C ILE A 573 -3.01 10.09 -12.29
N ALA A 574 -2.56 10.13 -13.55
CA ALA A 574 -2.55 8.97 -14.43
C ALA A 574 -1.53 7.89 -14.01
N ARG A 575 -0.38 8.30 -13.43
CA ARG A 575 0.62 7.40 -12.84
C ARG A 575 0.10 6.81 -11.52
N TRP A 576 -0.45 7.65 -10.64
CA TRP A 576 -1.06 7.20 -9.37
C TRP A 576 -2.19 6.18 -9.55
N TYR A 577 -2.97 6.27 -10.64
CA TYR A 577 -4.01 5.28 -10.93
C TYR A 577 -3.43 3.90 -11.22
N GLN A 578 -2.31 3.86 -11.95
CA GLN A 578 -1.55 2.65 -12.23
C GLN A 578 -0.90 2.10 -10.94
N ASP A 579 -0.27 2.97 -10.13
CA ASP A 579 0.31 2.62 -8.84
C ASP A 579 -0.71 2.02 -7.87
N ALA A 580 -1.91 2.61 -7.80
CA ALA A 580 -2.99 2.12 -6.94
C ALA A 580 -3.53 0.75 -7.39
N ARG A 581 -3.41 0.41 -8.68
CA ARG A 581 -3.68 -0.96 -9.14
C ARG A 581 -2.59 -1.93 -8.71
N ALA A 582 -1.31 -1.53 -8.74
CA ALA A 582 -0.18 -2.35 -8.31
C ALA A 582 -0.14 -2.57 -6.78
N ALA A 583 -0.49 -1.55 -5.99
CA ALA A 583 -0.56 -1.54 -4.51
C ALA A 583 -1.36 -2.70 -3.88
N ARG A 584 -2.32 -3.25 -4.63
CA ARG A 584 -3.15 -4.39 -4.23
C ARG A 584 -2.47 -5.75 -4.38
N ILE A 585 -1.27 -5.82 -4.99
CA ILE A 585 -0.52 -7.04 -5.34
C ILE A 585 0.76 -7.16 -4.52
N TYR A 586 1.67 -6.18 -4.58
CA TYR A 586 2.99 -6.26 -3.94
C TYR A 586 2.92 -6.20 -2.40
N ASP A 587 3.97 -6.64 -1.70
CA ASP A 587 4.02 -6.82 -0.23
C ASP A 587 2.93 -7.75 0.37
N GLY A 588 2.22 -8.48 -0.48
CA GLY A 588 1.11 -9.35 -0.13
C GLY A 588 -0.15 -8.94 -0.87
N ALA A 589 -0.68 -9.84 -1.71
CA ALA A 589 -1.93 -9.58 -2.40
C ALA A 589 -3.08 -9.36 -1.40
N SER A 590 -4.05 -8.54 -1.78
CA SER A 590 -5.22 -8.23 -0.94
C SER A 590 -5.92 -9.51 -0.44
N GLU A 591 -5.88 -10.58 -1.22
CA GLU A 591 -6.47 -11.88 -0.95
C GLU A 591 -5.69 -12.69 0.11
N VAL A 592 -4.36 -12.54 0.19
CA VAL A 592 -3.50 -13.15 1.24
C VAL A 592 -3.78 -12.49 2.59
N HIS A 593 -3.98 -11.17 2.60
CA HIS A 593 -4.40 -10.44 3.80
C HIS A 593 -5.83 -10.81 4.21
N ARG A 594 -6.78 -10.90 3.26
CA ARG A 594 -8.15 -11.40 3.52
C ARG A 594 -8.16 -12.81 4.10
N MET A 595 -7.33 -13.72 3.59
CA MET A 595 -7.15 -15.06 4.18
C MET A 595 -6.66 -14.98 5.63
N THR A 596 -5.71 -14.08 5.92
CA THR A 596 -5.16 -13.90 7.28
C THR A 596 -6.22 -13.37 8.25
N ILE A 597 -6.99 -12.36 7.85
CA ILE A 597 -8.10 -11.78 8.62
C ILE A 597 -9.19 -12.83 8.88
N ALA A 598 -9.60 -13.57 7.85
CA ALA A 598 -10.62 -14.61 7.96
C ALA A 598 -10.16 -15.78 8.86
N ARG A 599 -8.89 -16.19 8.78
CA ARG A 599 -8.31 -17.28 9.59
C ARG A 599 -8.40 -16.97 11.08
N GLU A 600 -8.08 -15.75 11.51
CA GLU A 600 -8.12 -15.38 12.92
C GLU A 600 -9.57 -15.24 13.45
N LEU A 601 -10.48 -14.67 12.64
CA LEU A 601 -11.93 -14.63 12.95
C LEU A 601 -12.52 -16.05 13.13
N LEU A 602 -12.16 -16.98 12.25
CA LEU A 602 -12.60 -18.38 12.32
C LEU A 602 -11.97 -19.11 13.51
N LYS A 603 -10.69 -18.88 13.81
CA LYS A 603 -9.98 -19.44 14.97
C LYS A 603 -10.66 -19.06 16.28
N LEU A 604 -10.96 -17.78 16.51
CA LEU A 604 -11.72 -17.33 17.68
C LEU A 604 -13.10 -18.01 17.75
N SER A 605 -13.80 -18.07 16.62
CA SER A 605 -15.13 -18.71 16.53
C SER A 605 -15.10 -20.20 16.89
N MET A 606 -14.09 -20.93 16.41
CA MET A 606 -13.86 -22.36 16.75
C MET A 606 -13.51 -22.57 18.23
N GLN A 607 -12.88 -21.58 18.87
CA GLN A 607 -12.56 -21.57 20.30
C GLN A 607 -13.74 -21.10 21.17
N GLY A 608 -14.91 -20.82 20.59
CA GLY A 608 -16.08 -20.30 21.30
C GLY A 608 -15.93 -18.85 21.77
N GLN A 609 -14.92 -18.14 21.28
CA GLN A 609 -14.58 -16.77 21.67
C GLN A 609 -15.27 -15.75 20.75
N SER A 610 -15.37 -14.50 21.21
CA SER A 610 -15.98 -13.43 20.41
C SER A 610 -15.00 -12.93 19.35
N THR A 611 -15.48 -12.79 18.11
CA THR A 611 -14.72 -12.21 16.99
C THR A 611 -14.32 -10.75 17.21
N ARG A 612 -14.86 -10.06 18.22
CA ARG A 612 -14.48 -8.68 18.60
C ARG A 612 -12.98 -8.51 18.82
N GLN A 613 -12.33 -9.51 19.41
CA GLN A 613 -10.88 -9.54 19.65
C GLN A 613 -10.07 -9.40 18.34
N ALA A 614 -10.62 -9.88 17.22
CA ALA A 614 -10.06 -9.79 15.87
C ALA A 614 -10.54 -8.55 15.08
N THR A 615 -11.42 -7.72 15.64
CA THR A 615 -11.93 -6.49 15.01
C THR A 615 -11.58 -5.23 15.81
N GLY A 616 -10.47 -5.25 16.56
CA GLY A 616 -9.99 -4.11 17.35
C GLY A 616 -10.87 -3.82 18.57
N ASP A 617 -10.97 -4.79 19.49
CA ASP A 617 -11.89 -4.76 20.64
C ASP A 617 -11.75 -3.50 21.52
N ILE A 618 -12.88 -2.92 21.94
CA ILE A 618 -12.96 -1.64 22.68
C ILE A 618 -13.79 -1.77 23.98
N PHE A 619 -14.47 -2.90 24.23
CA PHE A 619 -15.50 -3.04 25.27
C PHE A 619 -15.54 -4.40 25.99
#